data_AF-A0A1R1C4M8-F1
#
_entry.id   AF-A0A1R1C4M8-F1
#
_cell.length_a   1.000
_cell.length_b   1.000
_cell.length_c   1.000
_cell.angle_alpha   90.00
_cell.angle_beta   90.00
_cell.angle_gamma   90.00
#
_symmetry.space_group_name_H-M   'P 1'
#
loop_
_entity.id
_entity.type
_entity.pdbx_description
1 polymer ?
#
loop_
_entity_poly.entity_id
_entity_poly.type
_entity_poly.pdbx_seq_one_letter_code
_entity_poly.pdbx_strand_id
1 'polypeptide(L)'
;MPTLDNFSLGNYGLGGSSPIKFASGGPIAPSASNRNFAMDSGNVGLVFLQVTDLPFRPNRIIIRLINGAGSNVNSIYNFLSRSAAPTQEGTGYNFYTTGSGGSSWPIRVYEYSTGGIPSITSNAYITADSFLLPVTAGGAVQYVWEAFLI
;
A
#
# COMPACT_ATOMS: atom_id res chain seq x y z
N MET A 1 16.64 -37.35 -6.56
CA MET A 1 16.65 -35.88 -6.71
C MET A 1 15.19 -35.43 -6.69
N PRO A 2 14.78 -34.47 -5.84
CA PRO A 2 13.42 -33.95 -5.93
C PRO A 2 13.27 -33.25 -7.29
N THR A 3 12.22 -33.61 -8.02
CA THR A 3 11.87 -32.98 -9.30
C THR A 3 11.30 -31.59 -9.04
N LEU A 4 11.40 -30.69 -10.03
CA LEU A 4 10.93 -29.30 -9.96
C LEU A 4 9.44 -29.15 -9.57
N ASP A 5 8.66 -30.22 -9.58
CA ASP A 5 7.24 -30.25 -9.23
C ASP A 5 6.95 -30.03 -7.73
N ASN A 6 7.97 -30.00 -6.87
CA ASN A 6 7.81 -29.70 -5.45
C ASN A 6 7.80 -28.19 -5.10
N PHE A 7 7.83 -27.30 -6.10
CA PHE A 7 7.52 -25.88 -5.91
C PHE A 7 6.09 -25.53 -6.33
N SER A 8 5.13 -26.40 -5.99
CA SER A 8 3.72 -26.02 -6.05
C SER A 8 3.51 -24.78 -5.17
N LEU A 9 3.22 -23.66 -5.82
CA LEU A 9 2.83 -22.37 -5.24
C LEU A 9 1.65 -22.49 -4.25
N GLY A 10 0.97 -23.65 -4.21
CA GLY A 10 -0.10 -23.97 -3.26
C GLY A 10 0.30 -23.92 -1.78
N ASN A 11 1.58 -24.06 -1.43
CA ASN A 11 2.03 -23.99 -0.03
C ASN A 11 2.20 -22.56 0.53
N TYR A 12 2.02 -21.51 -0.29
CA TYR A 12 2.10 -20.11 0.15
C TYR A 12 0.74 -19.48 0.48
N GLY A 13 -0.31 -20.28 0.65
CA GLY A 13 -1.66 -19.77 0.90
C GLY A 13 -2.44 -19.35 -0.35
N LEU A 14 -1.95 -19.71 -1.55
CA LEU A 14 -2.64 -19.57 -2.84
C LEU A 14 -3.69 -20.68 -3.09
N GLY A 15 -4.05 -21.44 -2.05
CA GLY A 15 -5.04 -22.53 -2.09
C GLY A 15 -6.49 -22.03 -2.09
N GLY A 16 -6.79 -21.05 -2.94
CA GLY A 16 -8.14 -20.56 -3.17
C GLY A 16 -8.26 -20.14 -4.63
N SER A 17 -9.39 -20.47 -5.26
CA SER A 17 -9.73 -20.17 -6.66
C SER A 17 -9.77 -18.68 -7.05
N SER A 18 -9.21 -17.76 -6.25
CA SER A 18 -9.13 -16.36 -6.62
C SER A 18 -8.00 -16.14 -7.62
N PRO A 19 -8.28 -15.70 -8.85
CA PRO A 19 -7.22 -15.36 -9.78
C PRO A 19 -6.40 -14.21 -9.18
N ILE A 20 -5.07 -14.32 -9.25
CA ILE A 20 -4.18 -13.21 -8.91
C ILE A 20 -4.58 -12.03 -9.81
N LYS A 21 -5.00 -10.91 -9.20
CA LYS A 21 -5.29 -9.68 -9.94
C LYS A 21 -4.12 -8.71 -9.82
N PHE A 22 -3.87 -7.96 -10.89
CA PHE A 22 -2.79 -6.99 -10.98
C PHE A 22 -3.27 -5.70 -11.62
N ALA A 23 -2.85 -4.57 -11.07
CA ALA A 23 -3.01 -3.25 -11.63
C ALA A 23 -1.74 -2.43 -11.36
N SER A 24 -1.41 -1.51 -12.25
CA SER A 24 -0.25 -0.63 -12.07
C SER A 24 -0.51 0.74 -12.69
N GLY A 25 0.30 1.72 -12.32
CA GLY A 25 0.23 3.05 -12.89
C GLY A 25 1.44 3.91 -12.53
N GLY A 26 1.49 5.08 -13.15
CA GLY A 26 2.55 6.08 -13.01
C GLY A 26 3.07 6.56 -14.38
N PRO A 27 3.96 7.57 -14.43
CA PRO A 27 4.46 8.42 -13.34
C PRO A 27 3.39 9.28 -12.66
N ILE A 28 3.33 9.28 -11.32
CA ILE A 28 2.43 10.15 -10.55
C ILE A 28 3.21 10.96 -9.52
N ALA A 29 2.87 12.25 -9.39
CA ALA A 29 3.44 13.12 -8.38
C ALA A 29 2.74 12.91 -7.01
N PRO A 30 3.48 12.97 -5.90
CA PRO A 30 2.87 12.96 -4.57
C PRO A 30 2.08 14.25 -4.33
N SER A 31 1.20 14.22 -3.33
CA SER A 31 0.53 15.42 -2.82
C SER A 31 1.54 16.54 -2.51
N ALA A 32 1.15 17.77 -2.83
CA ALA A 32 1.94 18.96 -2.51
C ALA A 32 1.93 19.30 -1.00
N SER A 33 1.05 18.67 -0.22
CA SER A 33 0.90 18.92 1.21
C SER A 33 1.12 17.65 2.04
N ASN A 34 1.72 17.84 3.22
CA ASN A 34 1.91 16.77 4.19
C ASN A 34 0.60 16.44 4.91
N ARG A 35 0.48 15.20 5.36
CA ARG A 35 -0.55 14.71 6.27
C ARG A 35 0.12 13.93 7.40
N ASN A 36 -0.50 13.94 8.58
CA ASN A 36 -0.05 13.16 9.72
C ASN A 36 -0.65 11.75 9.64
N PHE A 37 0.21 10.74 9.59
CA PHE A 37 -0.16 9.34 9.50
C PHE A 37 0.08 8.62 10.82
N ALA A 38 -0.91 7.85 11.26
CA ALA A 38 -0.81 7.07 12.48
C ALA A 38 0.21 5.93 12.36
N MET A 39 0.99 5.77 13.43
CA MET A 39 1.90 4.67 13.72
C MET A 39 1.58 4.10 15.10
N ASP A 40 2.19 2.98 15.48
CA ASP A 40 2.06 2.48 16.86
C ASP A 40 2.75 3.39 17.89
N SER A 41 3.80 4.10 17.48
CA SER A 41 4.57 5.00 18.32
C SER A 41 4.09 6.47 18.31
N GLY A 42 3.01 6.79 17.59
CA GLY A 42 2.50 8.16 17.47
C GLY A 42 2.06 8.49 16.05
N ASN A 43 2.45 9.66 15.54
CA ASN A 43 2.13 10.09 14.18
C ASN A 43 3.39 10.58 13.46
N VAL A 44 3.41 10.46 12.13
CA VAL A 44 4.48 11.01 11.28
C VAL A 44 3.89 11.86 10.16
N GLY A 45 4.45 13.05 9.93
CA GLY A 45 4.08 13.93 8.84
C GLY A 45 4.79 13.52 7.54
N LEU A 46 4.03 13.07 6.54
CA LEU A 46 4.56 12.65 5.23
C LEU A 46 3.70 13.20 4.09
N VAL A 47 4.25 13.28 2.88
CA VAL A 47 3.45 13.43 1.67
C VAL A 47 2.78 12.09 1.33
N PHE A 48 1.88 12.05 0.35
CA PHE A 48 1.13 10.83 0.04
C PHE A 48 0.80 10.70 -1.43
N LEU A 49 0.53 9.48 -1.85
CA LEU A 49 -0.08 9.15 -3.13
C LEU A 49 -1.52 8.71 -2.89
N GLN A 50 -2.42 9.20 -3.75
CA GLN A 50 -3.79 8.76 -3.79
C GLN A 50 -4.06 8.21 -5.19
N VAL A 51 -4.57 6.98 -5.24
CA VAL A 51 -4.95 6.30 -6.48
C VAL A 51 -6.40 5.88 -6.34
N THR A 52 -7.20 6.20 -7.34
CA THR A 52 -8.62 5.86 -7.44
C THR A 52 -8.85 4.93 -8.63
N ASP A 53 -10.09 4.44 -8.77
CA ASP A 53 -10.56 3.68 -9.93
C ASP A 53 -9.78 2.37 -10.18
N LEU A 54 -9.30 1.74 -9.10
CA LEU A 54 -8.70 0.42 -9.15
C LEU A 54 -9.76 -0.63 -9.49
N PRO A 55 -9.42 -1.63 -10.33
CA PRO A 55 -10.36 -2.68 -10.73
C PRO A 55 -10.64 -3.72 -9.62
N PHE A 56 -9.95 -3.63 -8.49
CA PHE A 56 -10.10 -4.52 -7.35
C PHE A 56 -9.50 -3.89 -6.09
N ARG A 57 -9.90 -4.42 -4.91
CA ARG A 57 -9.29 -4.10 -3.63
C ARG A 57 -7.91 -4.77 -3.52
N PRO A 58 -6.80 -4.03 -3.45
CA PRO A 58 -5.49 -4.63 -3.29
C PRO A 58 -5.30 -5.21 -1.88
N ASN A 59 -4.63 -6.35 -1.79
CA ASN A 59 -4.11 -6.90 -0.54
C ASN A 59 -2.58 -6.82 -0.45
N ARG A 60 -1.93 -6.35 -1.52
CA ARG A 60 -0.51 -5.98 -1.55
C ARG A 60 -0.30 -4.80 -2.50
N ILE A 61 0.51 -3.83 -2.09
CA ILE A 61 0.86 -2.67 -2.91
C ILE A 61 2.37 -2.42 -2.79
N ILE A 62 3.00 -2.12 -3.91
CA ILE A 62 4.40 -1.69 -4.00
C ILE A 62 4.43 -0.30 -4.63
N ILE A 63 5.14 0.63 -3.98
CA ILE A 63 5.34 1.99 -4.48
C ILE A 63 6.83 2.24 -4.58
N ARG A 64 7.28 2.76 -5.73
CA ARG A 64 8.69 2.98 -6.04
C ARG A 64 8.91 4.40 -6.52
N LEU A 65 9.91 5.07 -5.96
CA LEU A 65 10.37 6.38 -6.44
C LEU A 65 11.16 6.19 -7.74
N ILE A 66 10.83 6.92 -8.80
CA ILE A 66 11.48 6.79 -10.10
C ILE A 66 12.42 7.94 -10.47
N ASN A 67 12.33 9.08 -9.77
CA ASN A 67 13.27 10.20 -9.90
C ASN A 67 13.42 10.98 -8.58
N GLY A 68 14.64 11.43 -8.29
CA GLY A 68 14.97 12.18 -7.07
C GLY A 68 16.15 11.57 -6.30
N ALA A 69 16.76 12.35 -5.41
CA ALA A 69 17.83 11.87 -4.54
C ALA A 69 17.26 10.84 -3.55
N GLY A 70 17.87 9.64 -3.50
CA GLY A 70 17.39 8.51 -2.69
C GLY A 70 16.59 7.47 -3.46
N SER A 71 17.00 7.08 -4.68
CA SER A 71 16.30 6.17 -5.62
C SER A 71 15.97 4.74 -5.11
N ASN A 72 16.15 4.47 -3.82
CA ASN A 72 15.84 3.18 -3.18
C ASN A 72 14.62 3.27 -2.24
N VAL A 73 13.81 4.33 -2.33
CA VAL A 73 12.52 4.39 -1.62
C VAL A 73 11.56 3.39 -2.26
N ASN A 74 11.53 2.20 -1.68
CA ASN A 74 10.49 1.20 -1.89
C ASN A 74 9.58 1.21 -0.67
N SER A 75 8.29 1.28 -0.92
CA SER A 75 7.29 1.19 0.13
C SER A 75 6.35 0.05 -0.17
N ILE A 76 6.04 -0.73 0.85
CA ILE A 76 5.31 -1.99 0.69
C ILE A 76 4.17 -2.04 1.70
N TYR A 77 2.98 -2.25 1.18
CA TYR A 77 1.80 -2.63 1.95
C TYR A 77 1.57 -4.13 1.77
N ASN A 78 1.24 -4.81 2.86
CA ASN A 78 0.81 -6.21 2.83
C ASN A 78 -0.30 -6.43 3.86
N PHE A 79 -1.49 -6.78 3.38
CA PHE A 79 -2.64 -7.12 4.21
C PHE A 79 -2.31 -8.23 5.22
N LEU A 80 -1.54 -9.24 4.78
CA LEU A 80 -1.24 -10.43 5.57
C LEU A 80 -0.33 -10.15 6.78
N SER A 81 0.26 -8.96 6.88
CA SER A 81 1.06 -8.57 8.06
C SER A 81 0.27 -8.60 9.36
N ARG A 82 -1.04 -8.28 9.31
CA ARG A 82 -1.95 -8.40 10.46
C ARG A 82 -3.26 -9.11 10.11
N SER A 83 -3.63 -9.13 8.84
CA SER A 83 -4.88 -9.72 8.35
C SER A 83 -6.14 -9.14 9.01
N ALA A 84 -6.11 -7.85 9.35
CA ALA A 84 -7.27 -7.18 9.93
C ALA A 84 -8.38 -7.06 8.88
N ALA A 85 -9.58 -7.56 9.18
CA ALA A 85 -10.70 -7.50 8.25
C ALA A 85 -11.11 -6.03 7.94
N PRO A 86 -11.45 -5.71 6.68
CA PRO A 86 -12.02 -4.42 6.33
C PRO A 86 -13.37 -4.21 7.02
N THR A 87 -13.65 -2.97 7.41
CA THR A 87 -14.95 -2.57 7.96
C THR A 87 -15.47 -1.35 7.22
N GLN A 88 -16.77 -1.09 7.28
CA GLN A 88 -17.35 0.10 6.65
C GLN A 88 -16.77 1.41 7.23
N GLU A 89 -16.49 1.39 8.54
CA GLU A 89 -15.95 2.54 9.28
C GLU A 89 -14.42 2.66 9.19
N GLY A 90 -13.74 1.68 8.60
CA GLY A 90 -12.27 1.65 8.51
C GLY A 90 -11.59 1.63 9.88
N THR A 91 -12.09 0.83 10.82
CA THR A 91 -11.53 0.72 12.17
C THR A 91 -10.42 -0.31 12.28
N GLY A 92 -10.41 -1.31 11.40
CA GLY A 92 -9.32 -2.28 11.26
C GLY A 92 -8.16 -1.68 10.47
N TYR A 93 -6.92 -1.98 10.87
CA TYR A 93 -5.73 -1.53 10.15
C TYR A 93 -4.71 -2.64 9.93
N ASN A 94 -3.98 -2.56 8.83
CA ASN A 94 -2.77 -3.33 8.54
C ASN A 94 -1.55 -2.41 8.49
N PHE A 95 -0.38 -2.96 8.13
CA PHE A 95 0.87 -2.22 8.08
C PHE A 95 1.32 -1.94 6.66
N TYR A 96 1.82 -0.73 6.49
CA TYR A 96 2.58 -0.27 5.34
C TYR A 96 3.91 0.27 5.82
N THR A 97 4.99 -0.20 5.22
CA THR A 97 6.33 0.28 5.54
C THR A 97 6.80 1.18 4.43
N THR A 98 7.14 2.42 4.78
CA THR A 98 7.82 3.36 3.89
C THR A 98 9.10 3.85 4.56
N GLY A 99 10.12 4.15 3.77
CA GLY A 99 11.41 4.55 4.31
C GLY A 99 12.24 5.33 3.31
N SER A 100 13.17 6.13 3.82
CA SER A 100 14.16 6.84 3.03
C SER A 100 15.41 7.07 3.88
N GLY A 101 16.59 7.03 3.26
CA GLY A 101 17.85 7.44 3.91
C GLY A 101 18.16 6.74 5.23
N GLY A 102 17.82 5.45 5.38
CA GLY A 102 18.04 4.67 6.61
C GLY A 102 16.95 4.79 7.67
N SER A 103 15.92 5.60 7.46
CA SER A 103 14.71 5.64 8.30
C SER A 103 13.61 4.77 7.69
N SER A 104 12.81 4.14 8.56
CA SER A 104 11.66 3.33 8.18
C SER A 104 10.50 3.61 9.15
N TRP A 105 9.31 3.81 8.59
CA TRP A 105 8.09 4.13 9.33
C TRP A 105 7.04 3.04 9.08
N PRO A 106 6.63 2.28 10.12
CA PRO A 106 5.49 1.37 10.05
C PRO A 106 4.20 2.17 10.22
N ILE A 107 3.52 2.41 9.12
CA ILE A 107 2.28 3.18 9.06
C ILE A 107 1.08 2.25 9.20
N ARG A 108 0.07 2.69 9.96
CA ARG A 108 -1.25 2.04 9.99
C ARG A 108 -2.04 2.40 8.74
N VAL A 109 -2.51 1.39 8.02
CA VAL A 109 -3.39 1.54 6.85
C VAL A 109 -4.76 1.00 7.22
N TYR A 110 -5.75 1.89 7.26
CA TYR A 110 -7.11 1.55 7.61
C TYR A 110 -7.88 0.97 6.43
N GLU A 111 -8.64 -0.08 6.68
CA GLU A 111 -9.24 -0.92 5.65
C GLU A 111 -10.74 -0.72 5.55
N TYR A 112 -11.20 -0.23 4.41
CA TYR A 112 -12.60 0.01 4.13
C TYR A 112 -13.17 -1.10 3.25
N SER A 113 -14.38 -1.58 3.57
CA SER A 113 -15.10 -2.55 2.74
C SER A 113 -15.84 -1.91 1.56
N THR A 114 -16.07 -0.60 1.61
CA THR A 114 -16.71 0.18 0.54
C THR A 114 -15.67 0.72 -0.44
N GLY A 115 -16.11 1.15 -1.62
CA GLY A 115 -15.29 1.89 -2.59
C GLY A 115 -15.32 3.41 -2.35
N GLY A 116 -14.58 4.13 -3.19
CA GLY A 116 -14.43 5.58 -3.15
C GLY A 116 -13.47 6.07 -2.08
N ILE A 117 -13.43 7.40 -1.90
CA ILE A 117 -12.62 8.06 -0.89
C ILE A 117 -13.42 8.08 0.43
N PRO A 118 -12.90 7.52 1.53
CA PRO A 118 -13.58 7.57 2.83
C PRO A 118 -13.85 9.01 3.28
N SER A 119 -14.94 9.23 4.01
CA SER A 119 -15.25 10.54 4.59
C SER A 119 -14.20 11.00 5.60
N ILE A 120 -13.59 10.04 6.31
CA ILE A 120 -12.47 10.26 7.22
C ILE A 120 -11.17 9.91 6.48
N THR A 121 -10.45 10.92 6.00
CA THR A 121 -9.19 10.74 5.26
C THR A 121 -7.94 11.06 6.08
N SER A 122 -8.05 11.18 7.42
CA SER A 122 -6.93 11.62 8.25
C SER A 122 -5.73 10.66 8.23
N ASN A 123 -5.93 9.40 7.83
CA ASN A 123 -4.88 8.37 7.80
C ASN A 123 -4.72 7.73 6.42
N ALA A 124 -3.72 6.85 6.31
CA ALA A 124 -3.54 5.98 5.17
C ALA A 124 -4.70 4.99 5.10
N TYR A 125 -5.16 4.66 3.90
CA TYR A 125 -6.31 3.79 3.73
C TYR A 125 -6.24 2.96 2.45
N ILE A 126 -7.00 1.86 2.46
CA ILE A 126 -7.35 1.07 1.28
C ILE A 126 -8.85 0.83 1.29
N THR A 127 -9.47 0.93 0.12
CA THR A 127 -10.90 0.71 -0.11
C THR A 127 -11.09 -0.35 -1.20
N ALA A 128 -12.33 -0.55 -1.66
CA ALA A 128 -12.62 -1.49 -2.74
C ALA A 128 -11.95 -1.14 -4.08
N ASP A 129 -11.66 0.13 -4.33
CA ASP A 129 -11.24 0.67 -5.63
C ASP A 129 -10.20 1.80 -5.50
N SER A 130 -9.69 2.08 -4.31
CA SER A 130 -8.75 3.17 -4.11
C SER A 130 -7.80 2.92 -2.95
N PHE A 131 -6.66 3.60 -2.96
CA PHE A 131 -5.78 3.68 -1.81
C PHE A 131 -5.21 5.07 -1.63
N LEU A 132 -4.83 5.37 -0.40
CA LEU A 132 -3.98 6.50 -0.06
C LEU A 132 -2.87 6.02 0.87
N LEU A 133 -1.63 6.14 0.40
CA LEU A 133 -0.45 5.68 1.12
C LEU A 133 0.61 6.79 1.21
N PRO A 134 1.24 6.99 2.37
CA PRO A 134 2.29 7.98 2.51
C PRO A 134 3.53 7.60 1.72
N VAL A 135 4.27 8.60 1.28
CA VAL A 135 5.58 8.44 0.66
C VAL A 135 6.53 9.49 1.22
N THR A 136 7.82 9.29 1.04
CA THR A 136 8.85 10.02 1.82
C THR A 136 9.44 11.22 1.09
N ALA A 137 9.35 11.27 -0.24
CA ALA A 137 9.85 12.39 -1.03
C ALA A 137 8.67 13.16 -1.65
N GLY A 138 8.70 14.49 -1.52
CA GLY A 138 7.76 15.42 -2.14
C GLY A 138 8.40 16.30 -3.21
N GLY A 139 7.65 17.26 -3.74
CA GLY A 139 8.14 18.21 -4.75
C GLY A 139 8.12 17.64 -6.18
N ALA A 140 9.13 17.95 -6.98
CA ALA A 140 9.23 17.54 -8.40
C ALA A 140 9.70 16.08 -8.59
N VAL A 141 9.23 15.18 -7.72
CA VAL A 141 9.50 13.74 -7.76
C VAL A 141 8.27 12.98 -8.21
N GLN A 142 8.49 11.76 -8.69
CA GLN A 142 7.47 10.90 -9.25
C GLN A 142 7.62 9.48 -8.72
N TYR A 143 6.48 8.82 -8.62
CA TYR A 143 6.36 7.45 -8.19
C TYR A 143 5.65 6.61 -9.25
N VAL A 144 5.95 5.32 -9.24
CA VAL A 144 5.13 4.28 -9.87
C VAL A 144 4.57 3.37 -8.79
N TRP A 145 3.44 2.74 -9.09
CA TRP A 145 2.76 1.85 -8.15
C TRP A 145 2.29 0.57 -8.85
N GLU A 146 2.27 -0.50 -8.07
CA GLU A 146 1.81 -1.83 -8.44
C GLU A 146 0.89 -2.33 -7.32
N ALA A 147 -0.29 -2.82 -7.70
CA ALA A 147 -1.34 -3.30 -6.80
C ALA A 147 -1.68 -4.74 -7.16
N PHE A 148 -1.84 -5.58 -6.14
CA PHE A 148 -2.12 -7.00 -6.30
C PHE A 148 -3.26 -7.45 -5.38
N LEU A 149 -4.06 -8.40 -5.86
CA LEU A 149 -4.91 -9.25 -5.04
C LEU A 149 -4.40 -10.68 -5.22
N ILE A 150 -3.75 -11.22 -4.19
CA ILE A 150 -3.04 -12.50 -4.18
C ILE A 150 -3.70 -13.47 -3.21
#